data_AF-A0A7R9CDX7-F1
#
_entry.id   AF-A0A7R9CDX7-F1
#
_cell.length_a   1.000
_cell.length_b   1.000
_cell.length_c   1.000
_cell.angle_alpha   90.00
_cell.angle_beta   90.00
_cell.angle_gamma   90.00
#
_symmetry.space_group_name_H-M   'P 1'
#
loop_
_entity.id
_entity.type
_entity.pdbx_description
1 polymer ?
#
loop_
_entity_poly.entity_id
_entity_poly.type
_entity_poly.pdbx_seq_one_letter_code
_entity_poly.pdbx_strand_id
1 'polypeptide(L)'
;MQDISQLEGSWMTMFLTVIVSLYVFSHAYNLLLVMWYDNYHYKIDSKMAVTSASISCPVCHGSVMKAAACGTWLGDLITALMVTDMMLQDNLYPHWATRFRQLWRQSNVPRILIFWVGSVLATAVVVTLIVSDWISWDRLNRDFVATTELSRAFLASFILVMDLLIVMQDWDFPHFTTTLHVNLPGFSVATLQWKYAEVDITGKWFNYGINVMVMLLDLNMWKNQIFYDPRDFGQYTGPDDKIRTVNDQEILLARNTSHWTWESRSHIDPSTGLPYYEEDMQMNSRFMNYPLSAKWTAFIPSGIGLLLFILLVSLYGRFPSNQSHQADRTNSSCRHEQRRPIEGSL
;
A
#
# COMPACT_ATOMS: atom_id res chain seq x y z
N MET A 1 -30.39 -12.13 -24.68
CA MET A 1 -28.94 -12.20 -24.40
C MET A 1 -28.65 -11.30 -23.21
N GLN A 2 -29.33 -11.61 -22.11
CA GLN A 2 -29.15 -11.06 -20.77
C GLN A 2 -28.60 -12.23 -19.93
N ASP A 3 -27.84 -11.92 -18.88
CA ASP A 3 -27.26 -12.87 -17.92
C ASP A 3 -25.84 -13.42 -18.20
N ILE A 4 -24.89 -12.53 -18.54
CA ILE A 4 -23.46 -12.80 -18.27
C ILE A 4 -22.87 -11.81 -17.24
N SER A 5 -23.51 -10.67 -17.00
CA SER A 5 -23.04 -9.63 -16.07
C SER A 5 -23.21 -9.95 -14.57
N GLN A 6 -23.71 -11.14 -14.21
CA GLN A 6 -23.91 -11.54 -12.80
C GLN A 6 -22.80 -12.45 -12.24
N LEU A 7 -21.83 -12.86 -13.06
CA LEU A 7 -20.74 -13.76 -12.67
C LEU A 7 -19.34 -13.17 -12.88
N GLU A 8 -19.23 -11.84 -12.94
CA GLU A 8 -17.94 -11.17 -12.86
C GLU A 8 -17.44 -11.27 -11.42
N GLY A 9 -16.66 -12.31 -11.14
CA GLY A 9 -15.87 -12.38 -9.91
C GLY A 9 -15.09 -11.08 -9.79
N SER A 10 -15.26 -10.36 -8.68
CA SER A 10 -14.56 -9.09 -8.49
C SER A 10 -13.06 -9.33 -8.64
N TRP A 11 -12.40 -8.49 -9.44
CA TRP A 11 -10.96 -8.51 -9.63
C TRP A 11 -10.20 -8.51 -8.29
N MET A 12 -10.80 -7.90 -7.26
CA MET A 12 -10.33 -7.94 -5.88
C MET A 12 -10.38 -9.34 -5.28
N THR A 13 -11.45 -10.10 -5.49
CA THR A 13 -11.54 -11.49 -5.02
C THR A 13 -10.50 -12.35 -5.73
N MET A 14 -10.30 -12.16 -7.04
CA MET A 14 -9.24 -12.88 -7.78
C MET A 14 -7.83 -12.49 -7.31
N PHE A 15 -7.58 -11.21 -7.05
CA PHE A 15 -6.30 -10.73 -6.54
C PHE A 15 -6.02 -11.24 -5.12
N LEU A 16 -7.00 -11.14 -4.22
CA LEU A 16 -6.89 -11.64 -2.85
C LEU A 16 -6.75 -13.16 -2.82
N THR A 17 -7.48 -13.90 -3.66
CA THR A 17 -7.31 -15.36 -3.74
C THR A 17 -5.95 -15.74 -4.30
N VAL A 18 -5.38 -14.97 -5.24
CA VAL A 18 -3.99 -15.18 -5.69
C VAL A 18 -3.02 -14.97 -4.53
N ILE A 19 -3.12 -13.89 -3.76
CA ILE A 19 -2.25 -13.63 -2.59
C ILE A 19 -2.37 -14.76 -1.57
N VAL A 20 -3.61 -15.13 -1.20
CA VAL A 20 -3.85 -16.20 -0.23
C VAL A 20 -3.35 -17.54 -0.77
N SER A 21 -3.54 -17.81 -2.06
CA SER A 21 -3.04 -19.03 -2.70
C SER A 21 -1.52 -19.07 -2.69
N LEU A 22 -0.84 -17.98 -3.06
CA LEU A 22 0.62 -17.89 -3.00
C LEU A 22 1.15 -18.14 -1.58
N TYR A 23 0.48 -17.59 -0.57
CA TYR A 23 0.81 -17.86 0.83
C TYR A 23 0.62 -19.33 1.21
N VAL A 24 -0.53 -19.93 0.90
CA VAL A 24 -0.81 -21.33 1.22
C VAL A 24 0.14 -22.28 0.46
N PHE A 25 0.36 -22.04 -0.83
CA PHE A 25 1.27 -22.83 -1.66
C PHE A 25 2.73 -22.66 -1.23
N SER A 26 3.14 -21.50 -0.72
CA SER A 26 4.48 -21.33 -0.15
C SER A 26 4.73 -22.24 1.05
N HIS A 27 3.73 -22.38 1.94
CA HIS A 27 3.81 -23.30 3.08
C HIS A 27 3.73 -24.77 2.65
N ALA A 28 2.89 -25.10 1.68
CA ALA A 28 2.83 -26.44 1.11
C ALA A 28 4.16 -26.83 0.46
N TYR A 29 4.78 -25.93 -0.31
CA TYR A 29 6.09 -26.13 -0.92
C TYR A 29 7.19 -26.36 0.13
N ASN A 30 7.21 -25.57 1.20
CA ASN A 30 8.15 -25.76 2.31
C ASN A 30 7.99 -27.12 3.00
N LEU A 31 6.75 -27.54 3.18
CA LEU A 31 6.41 -28.81 3.80
C LEU A 31 6.82 -29.99 2.91
N LEU A 32 6.64 -29.87 1.59
CA LEU A 32 7.13 -30.84 0.60
C LEU A 32 8.67 -30.90 0.56
N LEU A 33 9.35 -29.75 0.62
CA LEU A 33 10.81 -29.68 0.72
C LEU A 33 11.32 -30.41 1.96
N VAL A 34 10.76 -30.12 3.14
CA VAL A 34 11.18 -30.79 4.39
C VAL A 34 10.95 -32.30 4.36
N MET A 35 9.93 -32.78 3.65
CA MET A 35 9.66 -34.22 3.52
C MET A 35 10.58 -34.96 2.53
N TRP A 36 11.07 -34.29 1.48
CA TRP A 36 11.80 -34.96 0.40
C TRP A 36 13.23 -34.46 0.16
N TYR A 37 13.66 -33.37 0.80
CA TYR A 37 14.96 -32.74 0.54
C TYR A 37 15.52 -32.01 1.78
N ASP A 38 16.67 -32.44 2.29
CA ASP A 38 17.25 -31.97 3.56
C ASP A 38 18.09 -30.66 3.45
N ASN A 39 18.01 -29.97 2.30
CA ASN A 39 18.77 -28.75 2.05
C ASN A 39 17.98 -27.49 2.43
N TYR A 40 18.38 -26.84 3.53
CA TYR A 40 17.75 -25.64 4.07
C TYR A 40 17.78 -24.40 3.16
N HIS A 41 18.63 -24.37 2.12
CA HIS A 41 18.79 -23.20 1.24
C HIS A 41 17.57 -22.88 0.35
N TYR A 42 16.72 -23.85 0.07
CA TYR A 42 15.56 -23.69 -0.82
C TYR A 42 14.23 -23.49 -0.09
N LYS A 43 14.25 -23.45 1.25
CA LYS A 43 13.04 -23.19 2.04
C LYS A 43 12.57 -21.76 1.81
N ILE A 44 11.34 -21.60 1.34
CA ILE A 44 10.66 -20.32 1.23
C ILE A 44 10.41 -19.83 2.66
N ASP A 45 11.31 -19.00 3.19
CA ASP A 45 11.07 -18.40 4.50
C ASP A 45 9.76 -17.56 4.49
N SER A 46 9.26 -17.19 5.67
CA SER A 46 8.17 -16.23 5.93
C SER A 46 8.30 -14.88 5.18
N LYS A 47 9.45 -14.65 4.53
CA LYS A 47 9.79 -13.54 3.63
C LYS A 47 9.69 -13.90 2.13
N MET A 48 8.97 -14.96 1.77
CA MET A 48 8.71 -15.43 0.39
C MET A 48 9.96 -15.52 -0.52
N ALA A 49 11.00 -16.25 -0.08
CA ALA A 49 12.19 -16.58 -0.90
C ALA A 49 12.98 -15.42 -1.54
N VAL A 50 12.64 -14.16 -1.26
CA VAL A 50 13.52 -13.01 -1.54
C VAL A 50 14.87 -13.23 -0.81
N THR A 51 14.81 -13.93 0.33
CA THR A 51 15.93 -14.32 1.18
C THR A 51 17.03 -15.17 0.50
N SER A 52 16.75 -16.15 -0.37
CA SER A 52 17.83 -17.07 -0.77
C SER A 52 18.89 -16.42 -1.68
N ALA A 53 18.52 -15.39 -2.45
CA ALA A 53 19.46 -14.60 -3.26
C ALA A 53 19.72 -13.19 -2.70
N SER A 54 18.77 -12.59 -1.97
CA SER A 54 18.94 -11.26 -1.38
C SER A 54 19.59 -11.27 0.00
N ILE A 55 19.72 -12.41 0.69
CA ILE A 55 20.32 -12.47 2.02
C ILE A 55 21.83 -12.76 1.96
N SER A 56 22.36 -13.29 0.85
CA SER A 56 23.83 -13.36 0.70
C SER A 56 24.47 -11.98 0.49
N CYS A 57 23.67 -10.90 0.41
CA CYS A 57 24.17 -9.54 0.29
C CYS A 57 23.33 -8.55 1.15
N PRO A 58 23.91 -8.01 2.22
CA PRO A 58 23.37 -6.91 3.03
C PRO A 58 22.89 -5.71 2.20
N VAL A 59 23.53 -5.46 1.05
CA VAL A 59 23.11 -4.45 0.05
C VAL A 59 21.71 -4.74 -0.52
N CYS A 60 21.34 -6.01 -0.65
CA CYS A 60 20.05 -6.42 -1.21
C CYS A 60 18.90 -6.31 -0.21
N HIS A 61 19.14 -6.42 1.11
CA HIS A 61 18.10 -6.15 2.12
C HIS A 61 17.72 -4.67 2.15
N GLY A 62 18.73 -3.78 2.06
CA GLY A 62 18.52 -2.35 1.82
C GLY A 62 17.75 -2.08 0.53
N SER A 63 18.01 -2.85 -0.54
CA SER A 63 17.32 -2.71 -1.82
C SER A 63 15.84 -3.08 -1.76
N VAL A 64 15.45 -4.10 -0.97
CA VAL A 64 14.03 -4.48 -0.81
C VAL A 64 13.27 -3.43 0.00
N MET A 65 13.88 -2.88 1.07
CA MET A 65 13.26 -1.78 1.82
C MET A 65 13.19 -0.49 1.00
N LYS A 66 14.24 -0.15 0.25
CA LYS A 66 14.23 0.98 -0.69
C LYS A 66 13.16 0.77 -1.77
N ALA A 67 13.00 -0.45 -2.30
CA ALA A 67 11.95 -0.78 -3.26
C ALA A 67 10.53 -0.67 -2.65
N ALA A 68 10.34 -1.15 -1.43
CA ALA A 68 9.08 -0.99 -0.70
C ALA A 68 8.76 0.49 -0.45
N ALA A 69 9.75 1.30 -0.05
CA ALA A 69 9.59 2.74 0.13
C ALA A 69 9.26 3.47 -1.18
N CYS A 70 9.91 3.10 -2.29
CA CYS A 70 9.54 3.58 -3.62
C CYS A 70 8.12 3.16 -4.01
N GLY A 71 7.73 1.94 -3.66
CA GLY A 71 6.39 1.40 -3.89
C GLY A 71 5.31 2.17 -3.11
N THR A 72 5.53 2.43 -1.82
CA THR A 72 4.65 3.26 -0.98
C THR A 72 4.55 4.67 -1.54
N TRP A 73 5.68 5.33 -1.84
CA TRP A 73 5.66 6.67 -2.47
C TRP A 73 4.85 6.70 -3.76
N LEU A 74 5.10 5.74 -4.65
CA LEU A 74 4.40 5.65 -5.94
C LEU A 74 2.90 5.43 -5.71
N GLY A 75 2.56 4.55 -4.78
CA GLY A 75 1.21 4.28 -4.34
C GLY A 75 0.49 5.53 -3.85
N ASP A 76 1.04 6.19 -2.83
CA ASP A 76 0.49 7.40 -2.21
C ASP A 76 0.34 8.53 -3.22
N LEU A 77 1.33 8.74 -4.08
CA LEU A 77 1.30 9.76 -5.12
C LEU A 77 0.17 9.50 -6.11
N ILE A 78 0.05 8.26 -6.59
CA ILE A 78 -1.01 7.86 -7.51
C ILE A 78 -2.37 8.02 -6.83
N THR A 79 -2.55 7.53 -5.60
CA THR A 79 -3.77 7.70 -4.79
C THR A 79 -4.12 9.17 -4.62
N ALA A 80 -3.16 10.03 -4.25
CA ALA A 80 -3.37 11.46 -4.07
C ALA A 80 -3.83 12.14 -5.37
N LEU A 81 -3.21 11.81 -6.50
CA LEU A 81 -3.60 12.34 -7.82
C LEU A 81 -5.00 11.86 -8.21
N MET A 82 -5.34 10.61 -7.92
CA MET A 82 -6.63 10.01 -8.25
C MET A 82 -7.77 10.59 -7.41
N VAL A 83 -7.57 10.70 -6.09
CA VAL A 83 -8.56 11.32 -5.19
C VAL A 83 -8.75 12.78 -5.53
N THR A 84 -7.67 13.52 -5.81
CA THR A 84 -7.75 14.92 -6.24
C THR A 84 -8.51 15.05 -7.56
N ASP A 85 -8.23 14.18 -8.52
CA ASP A 85 -8.92 14.16 -9.81
C ASP A 85 -10.41 13.86 -9.68
N MET A 86 -10.77 12.90 -8.84
CA MET A 86 -12.17 12.57 -8.52
C MET A 86 -12.88 13.76 -7.86
N MET A 87 -12.27 14.40 -6.86
CA MET A 87 -12.84 15.57 -6.16
C MET A 87 -13.00 16.80 -7.05
N LEU A 88 -12.15 16.97 -8.07
CA LEU A 88 -12.26 18.07 -9.03
C LEU A 88 -13.32 17.80 -10.12
N GLN A 89 -13.54 16.53 -10.47
CA GLN A 89 -14.59 16.13 -11.42
C GLN A 89 -15.97 16.08 -10.78
N ASP A 90 -16.06 15.77 -9.49
CA ASP A 90 -17.31 15.57 -8.78
C ASP A 90 -18.20 16.83 -8.71
N ASN A 91 -19.51 16.61 -8.70
CA ASN A 91 -20.56 17.62 -8.61
C ASN A 91 -21.18 17.73 -7.20
N LEU A 92 -20.88 16.83 -6.26
CA LEU A 92 -21.49 16.84 -4.91
C LEU A 92 -21.11 18.07 -4.07
N TYR A 93 -19.90 18.60 -4.26
CA TYR A 93 -19.36 19.70 -3.41
C TYR A 93 -19.13 21.01 -4.16
N PRO A 94 -20.13 21.65 -4.78
CA PRO A 94 -19.96 22.70 -5.80
C PRO A 94 -19.10 23.91 -5.38
N HIS A 95 -19.04 24.23 -4.08
CA HIS A 95 -18.28 25.38 -3.56
C HIS A 95 -16.80 25.09 -3.26
N TRP A 96 -16.38 23.83 -3.29
CA TRP A 96 -14.98 23.46 -3.03
C TRP A 96 -14.09 23.71 -4.25
N ALA A 97 -12.96 24.39 -4.03
CA ALA A 97 -11.91 24.65 -5.03
C ALA A 97 -12.41 25.17 -6.41
N THR A 98 -13.36 26.11 -6.41
CA THR A 98 -14.05 26.61 -7.62
C THR A 98 -13.12 27.00 -8.77
N ARG A 99 -12.02 27.71 -8.50
CA ARG A 99 -11.04 28.12 -9.51
C ARG A 99 -10.30 26.93 -10.14
N PHE A 100 -9.87 25.97 -9.32
CA PHE A 100 -9.19 24.76 -9.81
C PHE A 100 -10.13 23.90 -10.61
N ARG A 101 -11.39 23.77 -10.21
CA ARG A 101 -12.40 23.04 -10.97
C ARG A 101 -12.74 23.68 -12.31
N GLN A 102 -12.83 25.00 -12.36
CA GLN A 102 -13.03 25.71 -13.64
C GLN A 102 -11.89 25.37 -14.61
N LEU A 103 -10.64 25.42 -14.14
CA LEU A 103 -9.47 25.03 -14.95
C LEU A 103 -9.51 23.56 -15.37
N TRP A 104 -9.86 22.66 -14.44
CA TRP A 104 -9.91 21.21 -14.64
C TRP A 104 -11.03 20.77 -15.60
N ARG A 105 -12.17 21.47 -15.59
CA ARG A 105 -13.33 21.20 -16.47
C ARG A 105 -13.24 21.90 -17.82
N GLN A 106 -12.53 23.03 -17.92
CA GLN A 106 -12.37 23.78 -19.17
C GLN A 106 -11.48 23.03 -20.17
N SER A 107 -10.47 22.29 -19.72
CA SER A 107 -9.70 21.42 -20.61
C SER A 107 -9.17 20.18 -19.90
N ASN A 108 -9.13 19.06 -20.62
CA ASN A 108 -8.57 17.80 -20.14
C ASN A 108 -7.02 17.77 -20.15
N VAL A 109 -6.39 18.78 -20.76
CA VAL A 109 -4.93 18.89 -20.91
C VAL A 109 -4.18 19.03 -19.58
N PRO A 110 -4.51 19.96 -18.66
CA PRO A 110 -3.82 20.10 -17.37
C PRO A 110 -3.93 18.83 -16.53
N ARG A 111 -5.07 18.12 -16.61
CA ARG A 111 -5.29 16.85 -15.92
C ARG A 111 -4.30 15.77 -16.39
N ILE A 112 -4.19 15.58 -17.71
CA ILE A 112 -3.27 14.59 -18.30
C ILE A 112 -1.81 14.99 -18.02
N LEU A 113 -1.49 16.28 -18.15
CA LEU A 113 -0.13 16.78 -17.93
C LEU A 113 0.30 16.60 -16.47
N ILE A 114 -0.52 17.02 -15.51
CA ILE A 114 -0.22 16.86 -14.08
C ILE A 114 -0.11 15.38 -13.72
N PHE A 115 -1.01 14.55 -14.24
CA PHE A 115 -1.00 13.13 -13.95
C PHE A 115 0.23 12.43 -14.50
N TRP A 116 0.65 12.67 -15.74
CA TRP A 116 1.79 11.95 -16.34
C TRP A 116 3.12 12.67 -16.14
N VAL A 117 3.20 13.94 -16.53
CA VAL A 117 4.47 14.71 -16.43
C VAL A 117 4.78 15.02 -14.98
N GLY A 118 3.77 15.46 -14.22
CA GLY A 118 3.93 15.76 -12.79
C GLY A 118 4.30 14.53 -11.97
N SER A 119 3.59 13.40 -12.16
CA SER A 119 3.90 12.18 -11.41
C SER A 119 5.27 11.61 -11.76
N VAL A 120 5.65 11.57 -13.04
CA VAL A 120 6.96 11.05 -13.47
C VAL A 120 8.08 11.92 -12.92
N LEU A 121 7.94 13.24 -12.97
CA LEU A 121 8.96 14.15 -12.44
C LEU A 121 9.08 14.01 -10.92
N ALA A 122 7.97 14.02 -10.19
CA ALA A 122 7.97 13.86 -8.74
C ALA A 122 8.55 12.50 -8.32
N THR A 123 8.16 11.43 -9.02
CA THR A 123 8.69 10.07 -8.79
C THR A 123 10.17 9.99 -9.10
N ALA A 124 10.63 10.58 -10.21
CA ALA A 124 12.06 10.59 -10.53
C ALA A 124 12.88 11.30 -9.44
N VAL A 125 12.40 12.44 -8.95
CA VAL A 125 13.06 13.17 -7.86
C VAL A 125 13.10 12.32 -6.59
N VAL A 126 11.95 11.81 -6.13
CA VAL A 126 11.88 11.07 -4.86
C VAL A 126 12.60 9.73 -4.93
N VAL A 127 12.47 8.97 -6.01
CA VAL A 127 13.20 7.71 -6.19
C VAL A 127 14.71 7.97 -6.25
N THR A 128 15.15 9.04 -6.92
CA THR A 128 16.57 9.43 -6.89
C THR A 128 17.01 9.78 -5.47
N LEU A 129 16.19 10.46 -4.67
CA LEU A 129 16.50 10.77 -3.27
C LEU A 129 16.53 9.54 -2.35
N ILE A 130 15.72 8.51 -2.63
CA ILE A 130 15.67 7.26 -1.83
C ILE A 130 16.84 6.34 -2.20
N VAL A 131 17.15 6.24 -3.50
CA VAL A 131 18.16 5.32 -4.01
C VAL A 131 19.56 5.91 -3.87
N SER A 132 19.70 7.22 -4.09
CA SER A 132 20.99 7.90 -4.03
C SER A 132 21.41 8.15 -2.59
N ASP A 133 22.52 7.53 -2.19
CA ASP A 133 23.16 7.80 -0.92
C ASP A 133 23.98 9.12 -0.95
N TRP A 134 23.88 9.92 -2.02
CA TRP A 134 24.62 11.18 -2.17
C TRP A 134 24.16 12.27 -1.20
N ILE A 135 22.90 12.26 -0.78
CA ILE A 135 22.34 13.23 0.15
C ILE A 135 22.17 12.55 1.50
N SER A 136 23.09 12.83 2.41
CA SER A 136 22.95 12.46 3.82
C SER A 136 21.90 13.36 4.46
N TRP A 137 20.67 12.86 4.52
CA TRP A 137 19.56 13.53 5.22
C TRP A 137 19.92 13.89 6.66
N ASP A 138 20.77 13.09 7.31
CA ASP A 138 21.24 13.37 8.67
C ASP A 138 22.15 14.60 8.76
N ARG A 139 23.00 14.82 7.75
CA ARG A 139 23.85 16.02 7.65
C ARG A 139 23.03 17.27 7.33
N LEU A 140 21.96 17.10 6.55
CA LEU A 140 21.05 18.17 6.19
C LEU A 140 20.12 18.56 7.37
N ASN A 141 19.65 17.58 8.14
CA ASN A 141 18.70 17.76 9.24
C ASN A 141 19.36 18.34 10.51
N ARG A 142 20.69 18.38 10.63
CA ARG A 142 21.45 19.01 11.75
C ARG A 142 20.84 18.74 13.15
N ASP A 143 20.42 17.49 13.41
CA ASP A 143 19.77 17.09 14.68
C ASP A 143 18.47 17.86 15.05
N PHE A 144 17.81 18.57 14.12
CA PHE A 144 16.63 19.37 14.42
C PHE A 144 15.44 18.50 14.88
N VAL A 145 15.27 17.31 14.29
CA VAL A 145 14.28 16.31 14.71
C VAL A 145 14.90 14.92 14.72
N ALA A 146 15.21 14.42 15.92
CA ALA A 146 15.59 13.02 16.12
C ALA A 146 14.32 12.18 16.28
N THR A 147 14.06 11.25 15.35
CA THR A 147 12.91 10.35 15.43
C THR A 147 13.29 9.04 16.14
N THR A 148 12.44 8.61 17.07
CA THR A 148 12.53 7.30 17.72
C THR A 148 11.76 6.26 16.91
N GLU A 149 12.07 4.97 17.12
CA GLU A 149 11.29 3.85 16.58
C GLU A 149 9.77 3.99 16.86
N LEU A 150 9.39 4.46 18.04
CA LEU A 150 7.99 4.64 18.44
C LEU A 150 7.35 5.77 17.63
N SER A 151 8.02 6.91 17.47
CA SER A 151 7.51 8.03 16.68
C SER A 151 7.31 7.66 15.21
N ARG A 152 8.20 6.84 14.63
CA ARG A 152 8.05 6.33 13.25
C ARG A 152 6.88 5.35 13.13
N ALA A 153 6.66 4.50 14.13
CA ALA A 153 5.51 3.61 14.16
C ALA A 153 4.17 4.37 14.26
N PHE A 154 4.12 5.44 15.06
CA PHE A 154 2.94 6.33 15.12
C PHE A 154 2.70 7.05 13.80
N LEU A 155 3.76 7.54 13.14
CA LEU A 155 3.64 8.17 11.83
C LEU A 155 3.07 7.18 10.80
N ALA A 156 3.60 5.95 10.75
CA ALA A 156 3.09 4.91 9.85
C ALA A 156 1.63 4.53 10.15
N SER A 157 1.23 4.46 11.42
CA SER A 157 -0.18 4.24 11.79
C SER A 157 -1.08 5.39 11.37
N PHE A 158 -0.61 6.63 11.49
CA PHE A 158 -1.38 7.80 11.07
C PHE A 158 -1.65 7.80 9.57
N ILE A 159 -0.64 7.45 8.75
CA ILE A 159 -0.79 7.29 7.30
C ILE A 159 -1.85 6.20 7.01
N LEU A 160 -1.75 5.04 7.65
CA LEU A 160 -2.73 3.96 7.50
C LEU A 160 -4.16 4.39 7.87
N VAL A 161 -4.33 5.27 8.86
CA VAL A 161 -5.64 5.85 9.20
C VAL A 161 -6.13 6.79 8.10
N MET A 162 -5.25 7.62 7.53
CA MET A 162 -5.63 8.51 6.42
C MET A 162 -6.10 7.73 5.20
N ASP A 163 -5.40 6.65 4.83
CA ASP A 163 -5.82 5.74 3.76
C ASP A 163 -7.20 5.14 4.01
N LEU A 164 -7.44 4.71 5.25
CA LEU A 164 -8.73 4.18 5.65
C LEU A 164 -9.84 5.26 5.57
N LEU A 165 -9.54 6.50 5.95
CA LEU A 165 -10.47 7.63 5.82
C LEU A 165 -10.80 7.94 4.36
N ILE A 166 -9.83 7.81 3.45
CA ILE A 166 -10.08 7.98 1.99
C ILE A 166 -11.12 6.97 1.52
N VAL A 167 -11.03 5.71 1.95
CA VAL A 167 -12.01 4.67 1.60
C VAL A 167 -13.37 4.94 2.25
N MET A 168 -13.41 5.41 3.50
CA MET A 168 -14.65 5.76 4.20
C MET A 168 -15.42 6.92 3.57
N GLN A 169 -14.71 7.89 3.01
CA GLN A 169 -15.32 9.09 2.44
C GLN A 169 -15.99 8.85 1.10
N ASP A 170 -15.71 7.72 0.44
CA ASP A 170 -16.40 7.34 -0.77
C ASP A 170 -17.70 6.58 -0.45
N TRP A 171 -18.82 7.29 -0.64
CA TRP A 171 -20.17 6.84 -0.36
C TRP A 171 -20.63 5.63 -1.18
N ASP A 172 -19.90 5.29 -2.25
CA ASP A 172 -20.25 4.17 -3.14
C ASP A 172 -19.67 2.82 -2.69
N PHE A 173 -18.79 2.82 -1.68
CA PHE A 173 -18.24 1.60 -1.11
C PHE A 173 -19.27 0.88 -0.21
N PRO A 174 -19.40 -0.47 -0.23
CA PRO A 174 -18.71 -1.46 -1.08
C PRO A 174 -19.49 -1.88 -2.35
N HIS A 175 -20.63 -1.26 -2.66
CA HIS A 175 -21.58 -1.80 -3.65
C HIS A 175 -21.46 -1.19 -5.06
N PHE A 176 -20.73 -0.08 -5.22
CA PHE A 176 -20.42 0.56 -6.51
C PHE A 176 -21.64 0.80 -7.41
N THR A 177 -22.76 1.20 -6.81
CA THR A 177 -24.05 1.29 -7.51
C THR A 177 -24.29 2.62 -8.21
N THR A 178 -23.48 3.65 -7.96
CA THR A 178 -23.71 4.98 -8.53
C THR A 178 -23.14 5.10 -9.94
N THR A 179 -23.97 5.51 -10.89
CA THR A 179 -23.66 5.76 -12.31
C THR A 179 -22.88 7.07 -12.56
N LEU A 180 -22.02 7.46 -11.62
CA LEU A 180 -21.19 8.65 -11.78
C LEU A 180 -20.07 8.32 -12.78
N HIS A 181 -20.24 8.77 -14.03
CA HIS A 181 -19.25 8.66 -15.11
C HIS A 181 -18.05 9.56 -14.83
N VAL A 182 -17.19 9.13 -13.91
CA VAL A 182 -15.89 9.78 -13.67
C VAL A 182 -14.90 9.24 -14.69
N ASN A 183 -14.14 10.13 -15.34
CA ASN A 183 -13.11 9.71 -16.27
C ASN A 183 -11.96 9.02 -15.52
N LEU A 184 -11.33 8.03 -16.14
CA LEU A 184 -10.18 7.33 -15.56
C LEU A 184 -9.03 8.30 -15.28
N PRO A 185 -8.38 8.25 -14.11
CA PRO A 185 -7.24 9.11 -13.79
C PRO A 185 -6.16 9.04 -14.87
N GLY A 186 -5.71 10.20 -15.35
CA GLY A 186 -4.70 10.29 -16.42
C GLY A 186 -5.20 9.98 -17.84
N PHE A 187 -6.48 9.63 -18.02
CA PHE A 187 -7.08 9.34 -19.32
C PHE A 187 -8.32 10.19 -19.60
N SER A 188 -8.62 10.44 -20.88
CA SER A 188 -9.81 11.20 -21.29
C SER A 188 -11.10 10.36 -21.35
N VAL A 189 -11.05 9.09 -20.95
CA VAL A 189 -12.15 8.11 -21.12
C VAL A 189 -12.53 7.51 -19.76
N ALA A 190 -13.81 7.19 -19.55
CA ALA A 190 -14.31 6.59 -18.31
C ALA A 190 -14.14 5.06 -18.23
N THR A 191 -13.95 4.39 -19.37
CA THR A 191 -13.75 2.94 -19.49
C THR A 191 -12.61 2.65 -20.47
N LEU A 192 -11.64 1.83 -20.03
CA LEU A 192 -10.61 1.28 -20.91
C LEU A 192 -11.09 -0.08 -21.40
N GLN A 193 -11.51 -0.15 -22.67
CA GLN A 193 -11.88 -1.41 -23.30
C GLN A 193 -10.66 -1.98 -24.01
N TRP A 194 -10.05 -3.04 -23.46
CA TRP A 194 -8.99 -3.75 -24.17
C TRP A 194 -9.60 -4.82 -25.07
N LYS A 195 -9.76 -4.49 -26.36
CA LYS A 195 -10.36 -5.38 -27.37
C LYS A 195 -9.67 -6.75 -27.54
N TYR A 196 -8.44 -6.93 -27.09
CA TYR A 196 -7.69 -8.18 -27.21
C TYR A 196 -7.79 -9.08 -25.96
N ALA A 197 -8.32 -8.56 -24.84
CA ALA A 197 -8.39 -9.29 -23.59
C ALA A 197 -9.82 -9.38 -23.01
N GLU A 198 -10.85 -8.82 -23.68
CA GLU A 198 -12.23 -8.73 -23.18
C GLU A 198 -12.32 -8.27 -21.71
N VAL A 199 -11.39 -7.39 -21.30
CA VAL A 199 -11.38 -6.80 -19.95
C VAL A 199 -11.96 -5.40 -20.04
N ASP A 200 -13.10 -5.20 -19.39
CA ASP A 200 -13.71 -3.89 -19.15
C ASP A 200 -13.36 -3.43 -17.73
N ILE A 201 -12.32 -2.59 -17.61
CA ILE A 201 -11.95 -2.00 -16.32
C ILE A 201 -12.73 -0.70 -16.14
N THR A 202 -13.62 -0.65 -15.15
CA THR A 202 -14.28 0.61 -14.76
C THR A 202 -13.33 1.46 -13.92
N GLY A 203 -13.39 2.79 -14.09
CA GLY A 203 -12.52 3.70 -13.34
C GLY A 203 -12.65 3.62 -11.82
N LYS A 204 -13.83 3.25 -11.32
CA LYS A 204 -14.02 3.02 -9.88
C LYS A 204 -13.21 1.80 -9.42
N TRP A 205 -13.38 0.64 -10.04
CA TRP A 205 -12.64 -0.56 -9.65
C TRP A 205 -11.12 -0.40 -9.75
N PHE A 206 -10.63 0.28 -10.79
CA PHE A 206 -9.22 0.63 -10.90
C PHE A 206 -8.76 1.47 -9.70
N ASN A 207 -9.56 2.45 -9.29
CA ASN A 207 -9.20 3.33 -8.19
C ASN A 207 -9.13 2.62 -6.83
N TYR A 208 -10.13 1.80 -6.53
CA TYR A 208 -10.16 1.05 -5.28
C TYR A 208 -9.11 -0.05 -5.22
N GLY A 209 -8.82 -0.71 -6.35
CA GLY A 209 -7.77 -1.73 -6.41
C GLY A 209 -6.41 -1.17 -6.03
N ILE A 210 -6.06 0.02 -6.54
CA ILE A 210 -4.81 0.70 -6.19
C ILE A 210 -4.81 1.10 -4.71
N ASN A 211 -5.88 1.74 -4.21
CA ASN A 211 -5.95 2.14 -2.80
C ASN A 211 -5.79 0.94 -1.83
N VAL A 212 -6.39 -0.21 -2.14
CA VAL A 212 -6.21 -1.43 -1.34
C VAL A 212 -4.77 -1.94 -1.40
N MET A 213 -4.12 -1.89 -2.56
CA MET A 213 -2.71 -2.26 -2.69
C MET A 213 -1.81 -1.33 -1.86
N VAL A 214 -2.08 -0.02 -1.86
CA VAL A 214 -1.33 0.97 -1.05
C VAL A 214 -1.50 0.69 0.44
N MET A 215 -2.73 0.46 0.90
CA MET A 215 -2.99 0.09 2.30
C MET A 215 -2.21 -1.16 2.75
N LEU A 216 -2.01 -2.14 1.87
CA LEU A 216 -1.19 -3.33 2.17
C LEU A 216 0.31 -3.00 2.29
N LEU A 217 0.82 -2.11 1.43
CA LEU A 217 2.21 -1.64 1.50
C LEU A 217 2.45 -0.83 2.79
N ASP A 218 1.49 -0.01 3.19
CA ASP A 218 1.56 0.78 4.42
C ASP A 218 1.44 -0.07 5.67
N LEU A 219 0.59 -1.09 5.66
CA LEU A 219 0.55 -2.09 6.72
C LEU A 219 1.90 -2.82 6.86
N ASN A 220 2.56 -3.12 5.75
CA ASN A 220 3.88 -3.73 5.74
C ASN A 220 4.95 -2.77 6.29
N MET A 221 4.91 -1.50 5.92
CA MET A 221 5.78 -0.47 6.47
C MET A 221 5.57 -0.31 7.99
N TRP A 222 4.31 -0.25 8.43
CA TRP A 222 3.96 -0.17 9.85
C TRP A 222 4.47 -1.39 10.62
N LYS A 223 4.24 -2.61 10.12
CA LYS A 223 4.78 -3.85 10.70
C LYS A 223 6.30 -3.78 10.84
N ASN A 224 7.00 -3.34 9.79
CA ASN A 224 8.46 -3.25 9.80
C ASN A 224 8.97 -2.22 10.83
N GLN A 225 8.22 -1.16 11.11
CA GLN A 225 8.59 -0.19 12.16
C GLN A 225 8.33 -0.74 13.58
N ILE A 226 7.30 -1.55 13.80
CA ILE A 226 7.02 -2.17 15.11
C ILE A 226 8.07 -3.21 15.47
N PHE A 227 8.42 -4.08 14.52
CA PHE A 227 9.40 -5.15 14.71
C PHE A 227 10.82 -4.75 14.31
N TYR A 228 11.10 -3.45 14.24
CA TYR A 228 12.41 -2.95 13.89
C TYR A 228 13.44 -3.32 14.98
N ASP A 229 14.52 -4.00 14.58
CA ASP A 229 15.74 -4.23 15.37
C ASP A 229 16.96 -3.83 14.51
N PRO A 230 17.86 -2.95 14.99
CA PRO A 230 19.05 -2.53 14.25
C PRO A 230 19.91 -3.70 13.74
N ARG A 231 19.99 -4.80 14.50
CA ARG A 231 20.85 -5.94 14.18
C ARG A 231 20.43 -6.66 12.91
N ASP A 232 19.14 -6.62 12.57
CA ASP A 232 18.61 -7.24 11.36
C ASP A 232 19.01 -6.48 10.07
N PHE A 233 19.55 -5.27 10.22
CA PHE A 233 19.92 -4.39 9.11
C PHE A 233 21.42 -4.11 9.01
N GLY A 234 22.26 -4.83 9.78
CA GLY A 234 23.70 -4.51 9.86
C GLY A 234 23.96 -3.18 10.57
N GLN A 235 23.07 -2.78 11.48
CA GLN A 235 23.13 -1.55 12.24
C GLN A 235 23.36 -1.84 13.72
N TYR A 236 23.94 -0.87 14.42
CA TYR A 236 24.19 -0.94 15.85
C TYR A 236 23.88 0.39 16.53
N THR A 237 23.69 0.34 17.85
CA THR A 237 23.35 1.51 18.66
C THR A 237 24.59 2.02 19.39
N GLY A 238 24.86 3.32 19.26
CA GLY A 238 25.93 4.01 20.01
C GLY A 238 25.52 4.34 21.45
N PRO A 239 26.44 4.90 22.26
CA PRO A 239 26.16 5.33 23.63
C PRO A 239 25.19 6.52 23.72
N ASP A 240 24.91 7.17 22.59
CA ASP A 240 23.98 8.28 22.42
C ASP A 240 22.58 7.84 21.94
N ASP A 241 22.31 6.53 21.98
CA ASP A 241 21.11 5.87 21.44
C ASP A 241 20.90 6.09 19.93
N LYS A 242 21.89 6.67 19.23
CA LYS A 242 21.82 6.90 17.78
C LYS A 242 22.20 5.63 17.03
N ILE A 243 21.52 5.42 15.91
CA ILE A 243 21.71 4.26 15.05
C ILE A 243 22.89 4.53 14.12
N ARG A 244 23.78 3.54 13.99
CA ARG A 244 24.93 3.58 13.09
C ARG A 244 24.88 2.39 12.15
N THR A 245 25.18 2.62 10.88
CA THR A 245 25.20 1.58 9.85
C THR A 245 26.64 1.22 9.53
N VAL A 246 26.97 -0.07 9.58
CA VAL A 246 28.30 -0.55 9.19
C VAL A 246 28.47 -0.38 7.69
N ASN A 247 29.53 0.31 7.27
CA ASN A 247 29.80 0.54 5.84
C ASN A 247 30.64 -0.57 5.19
N ASP A 248 31.33 -1.37 5.98
CA ASP A 248 32.21 -2.44 5.49
C ASP A 248 31.42 -3.63 4.92
N GLN A 249 31.50 -3.79 3.60
CA GLN A 249 30.78 -4.83 2.86
C GLN A 249 31.25 -6.24 3.23
N GLU A 250 32.52 -6.46 3.59
CA GLU A 250 33.03 -7.79 3.92
C GLU A 250 32.47 -8.28 5.26
N ILE A 251 32.42 -7.39 6.26
CA ILE A 251 31.84 -7.66 7.58
C ILE A 251 30.34 -7.91 7.46
N LEU A 252 29.66 -7.13 6.61
CA LEU A 252 28.25 -7.31 6.38
C LEU A 252 27.97 -8.68 5.71
N LEU A 253 28.80 -9.11 4.73
CA LEU A 253 28.68 -10.40 4.04
C LEU A 253 28.94 -11.59 4.97
N ALA A 254 29.87 -11.45 5.91
CA ALA A 254 30.16 -12.47 6.92
C ALA A 254 28.99 -12.72 7.90
N ARG A 255 28.05 -11.77 8.01
CA ARG A 255 26.83 -11.84 8.85
C ARG A 255 27.11 -12.24 10.30
N ASN A 256 28.27 -11.89 10.82
CA ASN A 256 28.57 -12.16 12.21
C ASN A 256 28.15 -10.96 13.06
N THR A 257 26.99 -11.09 13.70
CA THR A 257 26.34 -10.02 14.49
C THR A 257 27.18 -9.56 15.68
N SER A 258 28.20 -10.33 16.10
CA SER A 258 29.12 -9.89 17.17
C SER A 258 29.93 -8.65 16.77
N HIS A 259 30.22 -8.49 15.47
CA HIS A 259 30.95 -7.31 14.96
C HIS A 259 30.06 -6.07 14.80
N TRP A 260 28.73 -6.23 14.91
CA TRP A 260 27.75 -5.15 14.82
C TRP A 260 27.37 -4.66 16.22
N THR A 261 28.38 -4.38 17.03
CA THR A 261 28.24 -3.89 18.40
C THR A 261 29.12 -2.68 18.62
N TRP A 262 28.68 -1.78 19.51
CA TRP A 262 29.47 -0.61 19.90
C TRP A 262 30.88 -1.01 20.37
N GLU A 263 30.96 -2.07 21.18
CA GLU A 263 32.22 -2.58 21.72
C GLU A 263 33.16 -3.01 20.57
N SER A 264 32.66 -3.80 19.62
CA SER A 264 33.49 -4.25 18.49
C SER A 264 33.93 -3.10 17.59
N ARG A 265 33.10 -2.08 17.38
CA ARG A 265 33.43 -0.93 16.51
C ARG A 265 34.23 0.17 17.20
N SER A 266 34.35 0.11 18.53
CA SER A 266 35.21 1.01 19.31
C SER A 266 36.69 0.66 19.25
N HIS A 267 37.04 -0.54 18.77
CA HIS A 267 38.42 -0.94 18.55
C HIS A 267 39.08 -0.10 17.45
N ILE A 268 40.37 0.19 17.67
CA ILE A 268 41.20 0.95 16.74
C ILE A 268 41.60 0.01 15.59
N ASP A 269 41.32 0.44 14.37
CA ASP A 269 41.78 -0.25 13.18
C ASP A 269 43.31 -0.12 13.06
N PRO A 270 44.06 -1.23 13.00
CA PRO A 270 45.51 -1.20 12.80
C PRO A 270 45.93 -0.57 11.46
N SER A 271 45.03 -0.47 10.48
CA SER A 271 45.34 0.06 9.15
C SER A 271 45.15 1.58 9.03
N THR A 272 44.11 2.15 9.65
CA THR A 272 43.80 3.59 9.59
C THR A 272 44.21 4.35 10.84
N GLY A 273 44.47 3.65 11.96
CA GLY A 273 44.79 4.26 13.26
C GLY A 273 43.59 4.96 13.91
N LEU A 274 42.40 4.83 13.33
CA LEU A 274 41.14 5.38 13.82
C LEU A 274 40.22 4.25 14.27
N PRO A 275 39.27 4.51 15.19
CA PRO A 275 38.28 3.53 15.56
C PRO A 275 37.31 3.26 14.40
N TYR A 276 36.89 2.00 14.24
CA TYR A 276 36.04 1.56 13.14
C TYR A 276 34.71 2.32 13.01
N TYR A 277 34.20 2.91 14.10
CA TYR A 277 32.95 3.68 14.05
C TYR A 277 33.04 5.01 13.30
N GLU A 278 34.24 5.57 13.07
CA GLU A 278 34.43 6.84 12.33
C GLU A 278 34.07 6.68 10.85
N GLU A 279 34.28 5.49 10.30
CA GLU A 279 33.95 5.16 8.92
C GLU A 279 32.47 4.78 8.74
N ASP A 280 31.76 4.51 9.84
CA ASP A 280 30.37 4.09 9.81
C ASP A 280 29.41 5.27 9.64
N MET A 281 28.31 5.03 8.91
CA MET A 281 27.30 6.06 8.69
C MET A 281 26.44 6.25 9.95
N GLN A 282 26.57 7.41 10.59
CA GLN A 282 25.74 7.80 11.73
C GLN A 282 24.39 8.38 11.28
N MET A 283 23.30 7.85 11.82
CA MET A 283 21.94 8.34 11.58
C MET A 283 21.44 9.17 12.77
N ASN A 284 20.62 10.19 12.54
CA ASN A 284 20.00 10.99 13.61
C ASN A 284 18.83 10.25 14.29
N SER A 285 18.38 9.14 13.70
CA SER A 285 17.37 8.27 14.29
C SER A 285 17.88 7.54 15.53
N ARG A 286 17.01 7.38 16.52
CA ARG A 286 17.36 6.71 17.79
C ARG A 286 16.63 5.39 17.99
N PHE A 287 17.32 4.45 18.62
CA PHE A 287 16.76 3.16 19.02
C PHE A 287 16.79 3.04 20.55
N MET A 288 15.62 3.21 21.17
CA MET A 288 15.45 3.24 22.63
C MET A 288 14.99 1.89 23.21
N ASN A 289 14.86 0.87 22.37
CA ASN A 289 14.40 -0.47 22.74
C ASN A 289 13.11 -0.45 23.60
N TYR A 290 12.09 0.26 23.15
CA TYR A 290 10.81 0.32 23.84
C TYR A 290 10.17 -1.07 23.94
N PRO A 291 9.49 -1.38 25.06
CA PRO A 291 8.78 -2.64 25.19
C PRO A 291 7.69 -2.76 24.12
N LEU A 292 7.44 -3.98 23.67
CA LEU A 292 6.45 -4.27 22.62
C LEU A 292 5.07 -3.69 22.97
N SER A 293 4.69 -3.65 24.26
CA SER A 293 3.46 -3.03 24.74
C SER A 293 3.34 -1.54 24.39
N ALA A 294 4.43 -0.78 24.53
CA ALA A 294 4.47 0.62 24.14
C ALA A 294 4.39 0.76 22.61
N LYS A 295 5.07 -0.10 21.85
CA LYS A 295 4.99 -0.10 20.38
C LYS A 295 3.57 -0.37 19.88
N TRP A 296 2.84 -1.29 20.50
CA TRP A 296 1.44 -1.59 20.16
C TRP A 296 0.48 -0.42 20.36
N THR A 297 0.81 0.56 21.21
CA THR A 297 -0.03 1.77 21.35
C THR A 297 -0.13 2.55 20.05
N ALA A 298 0.88 2.44 19.18
CA ALA A 298 0.84 3.02 17.84
C ALA A 298 -0.26 2.42 16.96
N PHE A 299 -0.79 1.22 17.24
CA PHE A 299 -1.89 0.63 16.47
C PHE A 299 -3.27 1.16 16.86
N ILE A 300 -3.40 1.78 18.04
CA ILE A 300 -4.70 2.18 18.60
C ILE A 300 -5.49 3.08 17.63
N PRO A 301 -4.91 4.11 17.01
CA PRO A 301 -5.63 4.95 16.05
C PRO A 301 -6.18 4.17 14.85
N SER A 302 -5.37 3.26 14.29
CA SER A 302 -5.77 2.39 13.18
C SER A 302 -6.89 1.44 13.58
N GLY A 303 -6.82 0.85 14.78
CA GLY A 303 -7.87 -0.01 15.32
C GLY A 303 -9.19 0.72 15.54
N ILE A 304 -9.15 1.95 16.06
CA ILE A 304 -10.34 2.80 16.22
C ILE A 304 -10.92 3.17 14.85
N GLY A 305 -10.07 3.54 13.88
CA GLY A 305 -10.49 3.82 12.52
C GLY A 305 -11.20 2.62 11.89
N LEU A 306 -10.62 1.42 11.99
CA LEU A 306 -11.19 0.21 11.42
C LEU A 306 -12.51 -0.20 12.11
N LEU A 307 -12.60 -0.02 13.43
CA LEU A 307 -13.85 -0.23 14.15
C LEU A 307 -14.94 0.75 13.68
N LEU A 308 -14.60 2.03 13.54
CA LEU A 308 -15.51 3.04 13.01
C LEU A 308 -15.95 2.72 11.58
N PHE A 309 -15.03 2.22 10.75
CA PHE A 309 -15.34 1.77 9.39
C PHE A 309 -16.40 0.69 9.37
N ILE A 310 -16.16 -0.38 10.13
CA ILE A 310 -17.04 -1.55 10.21
C ILE A 310 -18.40 -1.12 10.75
N LEU A 311 -18.44 -0.27 11.77
CA LEU A 311 -19.68 0.27 12.31
C LEU A 311 -20.45 1.10 11.28
N LEU A 312 -19.78 2.00 10.55
CA LEU A 312 -20.43 2.81 9.52
C LEU A 312 -20.99 1.95 8.38
N VAL A 313 -20.21 0.98 7.89
CA VAL A 313 -20.66 0.04 6.85
C VAL A 313 -21.81 -0.82 7.37
N SER A 314 -21.75 -1.29 8.62
CA SER A 314 -22.83 -2.12 9.19
C SER A 314 -24.12 -1.34 9.42
N LEU A 315 -24.05 -0.05 9.77
CA LEU A 315 -25.23 0.78 10.09
C LEU A 315 -25.84 1.44 8.84
N TYR A 316 -24.99 1.89 7.91
CA TYR A 316 -25.40 2.71 6.76
C TYR A 316 -25.16 2.05 5.41
N GLY A 317 -24.54 0.87 5.39
CA GLY A 317 -24.36 0.08 4.17
C GLY A 317 -25.71 -0.22 3.54
N ARG A 318 -25.95 0.36 2.36
CA ARG A 318 -27.14 0.04 1.56
C ARG A 318 -26.95 -1.35 0.95
N PHE A 319 -27.38 -2.38 1.68
CA PHE A 319 -27.57 -3.69 1.08
C PHE A 319 -28.76 -3.59 0.11
N PRO A 320 -28.56 -3.85 -1.20
CA PRO A 320 -29.67 -3.89 -2.13
C PRO A 320 -30.62 -4.99 -1.65
N SER A 321 -31.84 -4.61 -1.28
CA SER A 321 -32.90 -5.56 -1.02
C SER A 321 -33.08 -6.37 -2.30
N ASN A 322 -32.88 -7.70 -2.21
CA ASN A 322 -33.14 -8.68 -3.25
C ASN A 322 -34.26 -8.23 -4.20
N GLN A 323 -33.89 -7.75 -5.40
CA GLN A 323 -34.83 -7.35 -6.46
C GLN A 323 -35.63 -8.55 -7.02
N SER A 324 -35.42 -9.76 -6.48
CA SER A 324 -36.19 -10.96 -6.83
C SER A 324 -37.67 -10.90 -6.42
N HIS A 325 -38.09 -10.01 -5.51
CA HIS A 325 -39.51 -9.94 -5.12
C HIS A 325 -40.38 -8.97 -5.94
N GLN A 326 -39.79 -8.10 -6.77
CA GLN A 326 -40.57 -7.13 -7.55
C GLN A 326 -40.83 -7.61 -8.98
N ALA A 327 -39.91 -8.37 -9.59
CA ALA A 327 -40.09 -8.95 -10.92
C ALA A 327 -41.22 -10.00 -10.98
N ASP A 328 -41.41 -10.79 -9.92
CA ASP A 328 -42.48 -11.80 -9.86
C ASP A 328 -43.88 -11.19 -9.69
N ARG A 329 -43.99 -9.99 -9.07
CA ARG A 329 -45.28 -9.28 -8.94
C ARG A 329 -45.71 -8.61 -10.25
N THR A 330 -44.77 -8.07 -11.02
CA THR A 330 -45.08 -7.49 -12.34
C THR A 330 -45.40 -8.56 -13.39
N ASN A 331 -44.71 -9.71 -13.36
CA ASN A 331 -44.99 -10.81 -14.30
C ASN A 331 -46.32 -11.53 -14.00
N SER A 332 -46.74 -11.61 -12.73
CA SER A 332 -48.06 -12.17 -12.38
C SER A 332 -49.22 -11.23 -12.70
N SER A 333 -49.01 -9.91 -12.58
CA SER A 333 -50.02 -8.91 -12.96
C SER A 333 -50.25 -8.85 -14.48
N CYS A 334 -49.17 -8.87 -15.29
CA CYS A 334 -49.31 -8.91 -16.75
C CYS A 334 -49.89 -10.23 -17.27
N ARG A 335 -49.71 -11.34 -16.55
CA ARG A 335 -50.29 -12.64 -16.94
C ARG A 335 -51.80 -12.76 -16.67
N HIS A 336 -52.33 -11.95 -15.74
CA HIS A 336 -53.77 -11.88 -15.45
C HIS A 336 -54.53 -10.93 -16.38
N GLU A 337 -53.93 -9.83 -16.83
CA GLU A 337 -54.57 -8.88 -17.75
C GLU A 337 -54.83 -9.51 -19.14
N GLN A 338 -53.97 -10.43 -19.58
CA GLN A 338 -54.00 -11.01 -20.92
C GLN A 338 -54.93 -12.25 -21.06
N ARG A 339 -55.63 -12.63 -19.98
CA ARG A 339 -56.60 -13.74 -19.93
C ARG A 339 -58.06 -13.32 -19.74
N ARG A 340 -58.44 -12.08 -20.07
CA ARG A 340 -59.86 -11.72 -20.21
C ARG A 340 -60.29 -11.84 -21.68
N PRO A 341 -61.18 -12.80 -22.04
CA PRO A 341 -61.75 -12.84 -23.36
C PRO A 341 -62.67 -11.64 -23.56
N ILE A 342 -62.51 -10.96 -24.69
CA ILE A 342 -63.46 -9.96 -25.19
C ILE A 342 -64.66 -10.76 -25.73
N GLU A 343 -65.68 -10.97 -24.90
CA GLU A 343 -66.99 -11.46 -25.34
C GLU A 343 -68.00 -10.30 -25.38
N GLY A 344 -68.42 -9.97 -26.60
CA GLY A 344 -69.80 -9.59 -26.96
C GLY A 344 -70.42 -8.32 -26.38
N SER A 345 -70.67 -7.33 -27.24
CA SER A 345 -72.02 -6.76 -27.42
C SER A 345 -72.05 -5.74 -28.56
N LEU A 346 -72.81 -6.13 -29.59
CA LEU A 346 -73.61 -5.36 -30.57
C LEU A 346 -73.04 -4.09 -31.23
#